data_AF-A0A2J0M9Z2-F1
#
_entry.id   AF-A0A2J0M9Z2-F1
#
_cell.length_a   1.000
_cell.length_b   1.000
_cell.length_c   1.000
_cell.angle_alpha   90.00
_cell.angle_beta   90.00
_cell.angle_gamma   90.00
#
_symmetry.space_group_name_H-M   'P 1'
#
loop_
_entity.id
_entity.type
_entity.pdbx_description
1 polymer ?
#
loop_
_entity_poly.entity_id
_entity_poly.type
_entity_poly.pdbx_seq_one_letter_code
_entity_poly.pdbx_strand_id
1 'polypeptide(L)'
;MRRAVEVSKSGYYAFKRRPKSQNRIDNERLLIEINRVYFENDRNYGSPRIWDRLHNKEQMRCSENRIARVMRYNGIAAVQKRRFCVTTNSRHDHPVWPNLLNRNFIVTRPNSIWATDITYIWTFEGWLYLAAVLDLFSRGIVGMAMD
;
A
#
# COMPACT_ATOMS: atom_id res chain seq x y z
N MET A 1 29.40 27.08 -3.38
CA MET A 1 28.06 27.37 -2.79
C MET A 1 27.79 28.85 -2.55
N ARG A 2 28.63 29.65 -1.88
CA ARG A 2 28.35 31.09 -1.64
C ARG A 2 28.13 31.93 -2.93
N ARG A 3 28.83 31.63 -4.02
CA ARG A 3 28.62 32.33 -5.31
C ARG A 3 27.35 31.92 -6.05
N ALA A 4 26.66 30.86 -5.58
CA ALA A 4 25.45 30.34 -6.21
C ALA A 4 24.16 30.78 -5.50
N VAL A 5 24.27 31.38 -4.31
CA VAL A 5 23.13 31.86 -3.51
C VAL A 5 23.56 33.19 -2.89
N GLU A 6 22.84 34.28 -3.14
CA GLU A 6 23.18 35.66 -2.72
C GLU A 6 23.12 35.87 -1.19
N VAL A 7 23.97 35.18 -0.43
CA VAL A 7 24.03 35.27 1.04
C VAL A 7 25.33 35.92 1.50
N SER A 8 25.25 36.73 2.56
CA SER A 8 26.42 37.39 3.15
C SER A 8 27.42 36.36 3.71
N LYS A 9 28.72 36.70 3.66
CA LYS A 9 29.80 35.81 4.15
C LYS A 9 29.58 35.46 5.62
N SER A 10 29.28 36.47 6.43
CA SER A 10 29.01 36.32 7.87
C SER A 10 27.78 35.44 8.13
N GLY A 11 26.70 35.62 7.37
CA GLY A 11 25.49 34.80 7.49
C GLY A 11 25.73 33.32 7.21
N TYR A 12 26.50 33.00 6.17
CA TYR A 12 26.83 31.61 5.82
C TYR A 12 27.62 30.90 6.94
N TYR A 13 28.68 31.54 7.46
CA TYR A 13 29.48 30.93 8.53
C TYR A 13 28.75 30.92 9.87
N ALA A 14 27.92 31.93 10.15
CA ALA A 14 27.05 31.94 11.34
C ALA A 14 26.04 30.79 11.30
N PHE A 15 25.40 30.54 10.15
CA PHE A 15 24.51 29.39 9.95
C PHE A 15 25.25 28.06 10.13
N LYS A 16 26.43 27.90 9.51
CA LYS A 16 27.22 26.66 9.60
C LYS A 16 27.64 26.32 11.03
N ARG A 17 27.89 27.33 11.86
CA ARG A 17 28.28 27.17 13.28
C ARG A 17 27.09 27.12 14.23
N ARG A 18 25.87 27.41 13.77
CA ARG A 18 24.70 27.52 14.64
C ARG A 18 24.34 26.14 15.19
N PRO A 19 24.20 25.98 16.52
CA PRO A 19 23.72 24.73 17.09
C PRO A 19 22.29 24.44 16.62
N LYS A 20 21.87 23.18 16.75
CA LYS A 20 20.48 22.80 16.48
C LYS A 20 19.54 23.67 17.33
N SER A 21 18.50 24.20 16.70
CA SER A 21 17.46 24.95 17.43
C SER A 21 16.69 24.00 18.34
N GLN A 22 16.10 24.54 19.40
CA GLN A 22 15.26 23.76 20.33
C GLN A 22 14.15 23.01 19.57
N ASN A 23 13.48 23.66 18.62
CA ASN A 23 12.47 23.04 17.76
C ASN A 23 13.00 21.82 16.99
N ARG A 24 14.26 21.85 16.54
CA ARG A 24 14.86 20.72 15.83
C ARG A 24 15.14 19.56 16.79
N ILE A 25 15.64 19.85 17.99
CA ILE A 25 15.86 18.84 19.04
C ILE A 25 14.52 18.20 19.43
N ASP A 26 13.47 19.01 19.63
CA ASP A 26 12.16 18.50 20.01
C ASP A 26 11.50 17.68 18.90
N ASN A 27 11.75 18.02 17.63
CA ASN A 27 11.28 17.20 16.50
C ASN A 27 12.06 15.89 16.37
N GLU A 28 13.35 15.88 16.69
CA GLU A 28 14.15 14.64 16.76
C GLU A 28 13.67 13.73 17.89
N ARG A 29 13.29 14.31 19.05
CA ARG A 29 12.64 13.56 20.15
C ARG A 29 11.27 13.02 19.74
N LEU A 30 10.43 13.85 19.12
CA LEU A 30 9.12 13.44 18.63
C LEU A 30 9.24 12.32 17.58
N LEU A 31 10.26 12.37 16.72
CA LEU A 31 10.52 11.34 15.73
C LEU A 31 10.79 9.96 16.36
N ILE A 32 11.47 9.91 17.51
CA ILE A 32 11.72 8.66 18.24
C ILE A 32 10.38 8.03 18.65
N GLU A 33 9.49 8.82 19.26
CA GLU A 33 8.17 8.34 19.69
C GLU A 33 7.27 7.96 18.52
N ILE A 34 7.30 8.73 17.42
CA ILE A 34 6.60 8.39 16.18
C ILE A 34 7.06 7.03 15.67
N ASN A 35 8.38 6.78 15.61
CA ASN A 35 8.90 5.50 15.14
C ASN A 35 8.51 4.36 16.07
N ARG A 36 8.57 4.55 17.40
CA ARG A 36 8.13 3.56 18.38
C ARG A 36 6.69 3.12 18.10
N VAL A 37 5.75 4.07 18.07
CA VAL A 37 4.33 3.77 17.79
C VAL A 37 4.14 3.17 16.39
N TYR A 38 4.86 3.68 15.39
CA TYR A 38 4.77 3.20 14.02
C TYR A 38 5.17 1.73 13.89
N PHE A 39 6.29 1.32 14.49
CA PHE A 39 6.76 -0.08 14.45
C PHE A 39 5.96 -1.00 15.37
N GLU A 40 5.53 -0.55 16.56
CA GLU A 40 4.62 -1.30 17.44
C GLU A 40 3.30 -1.65 16.74
N ASN A 41 2.85 -0.80 15.82
CA ASN A 41 1.60 -0.99 15.07
C ASN A 41 1.87 -1.46 13.64
N ASP A 42 2.95 -2.23 13.44
CA ASP A 42 3.19 -2.96 12.20
C ASP A 42 3.33 -2.06 10.96
N ARG A 43 3.66 -0.78 11.18
CA ARG A 43 3.72 0.31 10.18
C ARG A 43 2.35 0.73 9.62
N ASN A 44 1.24 0.27 10.21
CA ASN A 44 -0.11 0.52 9.72
C ASN A 44 -0.67 1.90 10.13
N TYR A 45 -0.02 2.60 11.06
CA TYR A 45 -0.54 3.86 11.59
C TYR A 45 -0.04 5.08 10.82
N GLY A 46 -0.97 5.91 10.35
CA GLY A 46 -0.71 7.24 9.81
C GLY A 46 -0.75 8.32 10.90
N SER A 47 -0.55 9.58 10.50
CA SER A 47 -0.53 10.72 11.44
C SER A 47 -1.75 10.81 12.38
N PRO A 48 -3.00 10.53 11.97
CA PRO A 48 -4.14 10.62 12.88
C PRO A 48 -4.07 9.59 14.01
N ARG A 49 -3.68 8.35 13.69
CA ARG A 49 -3.60 7.26 14.68
C ARG A 49 -2.38 7.38 15.58
N ILE A 50 -1.25 7.85 15.03
CA ILE A 50 -0.06 8.16 15.83
C ILE A 50 -0.36 9.33 16.76
N TRP A 51 -1.07 10.36 16.28
CA TRP A 51 -1.50 11.47 17.12
C TRP A 51 -2.44 11.04 18.24
N ASP A 52 -3.45 10.22 17.97
CA ASP A 52 -4.34 9.68 19.01
C ASP A 52 -3.55 8.91 20.09
N ARG A 53 -2.60 8.06 19.67
CA ARG A 53 -1.75 7.31 20.59
C ARG A 53 -0.88 8.22 21.46
N LEU A 54 -0.15 9.14 20.84
CA LEU A 54 0.81 9.99 21.55
C LEU A 54 0.11 11.08 22.38
N HIS A 55 -0.93 11.70 21.85
CA HIS A 55 -1.60 12.83 22.49
C HIS A 55 -2.69 12.41 23.47
N ASN A 56 -3.65 11.59 23.03
CA ASN A 56 -4.81 11.25 23.86
C ASN A 56 -4.48 10.16 24.89
N LYS A 57 -3.67 9.16 24.51
CA LYS A 57 -3.37 8.02 25.40
C LYS A 57 -2.14 8.25 26.26
N GLU A 58 -1.09 8.83 25.69
CA GLU A 58 0.19 9.04 26.39
C GLU A 58 0.40 10.49 26.87
N GLN A 59 -0.60 11.37 26.64
CA GLN A 59 -0.62 12.75 27.14
C GLN A 59 0.56 13.62 26.65
N MET A 60 1.21 13.24 25.56
CA MET A 60 2.27 14.03 24.95
C MET A 60 1.68 15.20 24.15
N ARG A 61 2.00 16.44 24.57
CA ARG A 61 1.52 17.66 23.91
C ARG A 61 2.13 17.84 22.52
N CYS A 62 1.38 17.44 21.49
CA CYS A 62 1.75 17.62 20.10
C CYS A 62 0.49 17.76 19.23
N SER A 63 0.59 18.52 18.13
CA SER A 63 -0.49 18.60 17.15
C SER A 63 -0.33 17.54 16.07
N GLU A 64 -1.43 17.07 15.52
CA GLU A 64 -1.42 16.11 14.42
C GLU A 64 -0.62 16.63 13.22
N ASN A 65 -0.78 17.92 12.88
CA ASN A 65 -0.02 18.58 11.81
C ASN A 65 1.50 18.59 12.05
N ARG A 66 1.94 18.63 13.31
CA ARG A 66 3.36 18.51 13.65
C ARG A 66 3.84 17.09 13.39
N ILE A 67 3.07 16.08 13.81
CA ILE A 67 3.37 14.66 13.55
C ILE A 67 3.42 14.39 12.04
N ALA A 68 2.39 14.78 11.30
CA ALA A 68 2.31 14.60 9.84
C ALA A 68 3.52 15.20 9.11
N ARG A 69 3.95 16.38 9.54
CA ARG A 69 5.14 17.06 9.00
C ARG A 69 6.43 16.32 9.33
N VAL A 70 6.62 15.88 10.57
CA VAL A 70 7.80 15.09 10.97
C VAL A 70 7.83 13.76 10.23
N MET A 71 6.70 13.06 10.11
CA MET A 71 6.59 11.82 9.32
C MET A 71 6.99 12.07 7.86
N ARG A 72 6.43 13.10 7.22
CA ARG A 72 6.73 13.45 5.82
C ARG A 72 8.21 13.73 5.60
N TYR A 73 8.85 14.51 6.47
CA TYR A 73 10.28 14.81 6.35
C TYR A 73 11.19 13.59 6.53
N ASN A 74 10.71 12.52 7.15
CA ASN A 74 11.46 11.29 7.40
C ASN A 74 10.97 10.10 6.55
N GLY A 75 10.12 10.34 5.54
CA GLY A 75 9.64 9.28 4.64
C GLY A 75 8.74 8.23 5.32
N ILE A 76 8.12 8.56 6.46
CA ILE A 76 7.23 7.65 7.18
C ILE A 76 5.82 7.79 6.62
N ALA A 77 5.25 6.68 6.15
CA ALA A 77 3.88 6.61 5.66
C ALA A 77 3.19 5.34 6.17
N ALA A 78 1.89 5.42 6.42
CA ALA A 78 1.10 4.24 6.80
C ALA A 78 1.16 3.20 5.68
N VAL A 79 1.50 1.96 6.05
CA VAL A 79 1.49 0.82 5.13
C VAL A 79 0.19 0.07 5.35
N GLN A 80 -0.65 -0.02 4.32
CA GLN A 80 -1.83 -0.88 4.38
C GLN A 80 -1.43 -2.28 3.92
N LYS A 81 -1.35 -3.24 4.85
CA LYS A 81 -1.19 -4.66 4.48
C LYS A 81 -2.40 -5.06 3.62
N ARG A 82 -2.16 -5.43 2.36
CA ARG A 82 -3.20 -6.00 1.50
C ARG A 82 -3.64 -7.33 2.13
N ARG A 83 -4.93 -7.50 2.37
CA ARG A 83 -5.48 -8.78 2.87
C ARG A 83 -5.18 -9.84 1.82
N PHE A 84 -4.29 -10.77 2.14
CA PHE A 84 -4.02 -11.92 1.29
C PHE A 84 -5.03 -13.01 1.64
N CYS A 85 -5.87 -13.39 0.68
CA CYS A 85 -6.79 -14.51 0.81
C CYS A 85 -6.23 -15.66 -0.03
N VAL A 86 -5.96 -16.81 0.61
CA VAL A 86 -5.64 -18.05 -0.12
C VAL A 86 -6.95 -18.70 -0.50
N THR A 87 -7.37 -18.55 -1.75
CA THR A 87 -8.61 -19.15 -2.27
C THR A 87 -8.44 -20.63 -2.63
N THR A 88 -7.20 -21.11 -2.77
CA THR A 88 -6.91 -22.47 -3.24
C THR A 88 -5.94 -23.17 -2.30
N ASN A 89 -6.39 -24.28 -1.70
CA ASN A 89 -5.50 -25.17 -0.99
C ASN A 89 -4.80 -26.12 -1.96
N SER A 90 -3.60 -25.73 -2.42
CA SER A 90 -2.77 -26.60 -3.27
C SER A 90 -2.03 -27.70 -2.50
N ARG A 91 -2.13 -27.75 -1.17
CA ARG A 91 -1.59 -28.83 -0.33
C ARG A 91 -2.68 -29.87 -0.10
N HIS A 92 -2.89 -30.71 -1.11
CA HIS A 92 -3.80 -31.84 -1.06
C HIS A 92 -3.17 -33.06 -1.73
N ASP A 93 -3.65 -34.25 -1.37
CA ASP A 93 -3.14 -35.51 -1.92
C ASP A 93 -3.83 -35.93 -3.23
N HIS A 94 -4.74 -35.10 -3.76
CA HIS A 94 -5.39 -35.35 -5.04
C HIS A 94 -4.43 -35.14 -6.23
N PRO A 95 -4.61 -35.86 -7.35
CA PRO A 95 -3.85 -35.66 -8.57
C PRO A 95 -3.91 -34.20 -9.03
N VAL A 96 -2.74 -33.60 -9.23
CA VAL A 96 -2.60 -32.26 -9.82
C VAL A 96 -2.25 -32.43 -11.29
N TRP A 97 -3.12 -31.94 -12.18
CA TRP A 97 -2.84 -31.92 -13.61
C TRP A 97 -1.79 -30.86 -13.94
N PRO A 98 -0.86 -31.12 -14.87
CA PRO A 98 0.13 -30.14 -15.27
C PRO A 98 -0.55 -28.90 -15.87
N ASN A 99 -0.10 -27.71 -15.46
CA ASN A 99 -0.56 -26.46 -16.05
C ASN A 99 0.06 -26.28 -17.45
N LEU A 100 -0.60 -26.86 -18.46
CA LEU A 100 -0.14 -26.81 -19.86
C LEU A 100 -0.11 -25.38 -20.42
N LEU A 101 -0.99 -24.50 -19.92
CA LEU A 101 -1.08 -23.12 -20.38
C LEU A 101 0.08 -22.26 -19.85
N ASN A 102 0.47 -22.48 -18.59
CA ASN A 102 1.55 -21.77 -17.91
C ASN A 102 1.57 -20.24 -18.16
N ARG A 103 0.40 -19.60 -18.12
CA ARG A 103 0.18 -18.16 -18.39
C ARG A 103 0.62 -17.69 -19.79
N ASN A 104 0.85 -18.59 -20.74
CA ASN A 104 1.04 -18.25 -22.13
C ASN A 104 -0.31 -18.07 -22.82
N PHE A 105 -0.78 -16.83 -22.95
CA PHE A 105 -2.05 -16.50 -23.61
C PHE A 105 -1.90 -16.17 -25.10
N ILE A 106 -0.74 -16.44 -25.70
CA ILE A 106 -0.55 -16.28 -27.15
C ILE A 106 -1.12 -17.52 -27.84
N VAL A 107 -2.28 -17.36 -28.47
CA VAL A 107 -3.01 -18.43 -29.16
C VAL A 107 -3.06 -18.12 -30.66
N THR A 108 -2.81 -19.12 -31.51
CA THR A 108 -2.67 -18.93 -32.97
C THR A 108 -3.90 -19.36 -33.77
N ARG A 109 -4.87 -20.02 -33.14
CA ARG A 109 -6.10 -20.53 -33.79
C ARG A 109 -7.30 -20.49 -32.85
N PRO A 110 -8.53 -20.29 -33.36
CA PRO A 110 -9.75 -20.33 -32.56
C PRO A 110 -9.97 -21.72 -31.95
N ASN A 111 -10.74 -21.79 -30.87
CA ASN A 111 -11.17 -23.03 -30.21
C ASN A 111 -10.04 -23.96 -29.78
N SER A 112 -8.85 -23.40 -29.55
CA SER A 112 -7.68 -24.17 -29.11
C SER A 112 -7.49 -24.11 -27.60
N ILE A 113 -7.81 -22.96 -26.99
CA ILE A 113 -7.71 -22.76 -25.54
C ILE A 113 -8.88 -21.89 -25.09
N TRP A 114 -9.64 -22.41 -24.13
CA TRP A 114 -10.72 -21.68 -23.46
C TRP A 114 -10.33 -21.32 -22.03
N ALA A 115 -10.71 -20.13 -21.59
CA ALA A 115 -10.63 -19.71 -20.20
C ALA A 115 -12.05 -19.54 -19.65
N THR A 116 -12.26 -19.97 -18.42
CA THR A 116 -13.57 -19.89 -17.77
C THR A 116 -13.44 -19.21 -16.43
N ASP A 117 -14.42 -18.39 -16.07
CA ASP A 117 -14.52 -17.81 -14.74
C ASP A 117 -15.99 -17.77 -14.30
N ILE A 118 -16.19 -17.75 -12.98
CA ILE A 118 -17.50 -17.53 -12.36
C ILE A 118 -17.43 -16.21 -11.61
N THR A 119 -18.37 -15.31 -11.90
CA THR A 119 -18.49 -14.03 -11.22
C THR A 119 -19.87 -13.85 -10.61
N TYR A 120 -19.94 -13.03 -9.56
CA TYR A 120 -21.14 -12.77 -8.79
C TYR A 120 -21.56 -11.32 -9.00
N ILE A 121 -22.75 -11.12 -9.54
CA ILE A 121 -23.30 -9.81 -9.88
C ILE A 121 -24.40 -9.49 -8.88
N TRP A 122 -24.24 -8.42 -8.11
CA TRP A 122 -25.30 -7.93 -7.23
C TRP A 122 -26.36 -7.20 -8.06
N THR A 123 -27.62 -7.59 -7.90
CA THR A 123 -28.79 -7.00 -8.57
C THR A 123 -29.81 -6.52 -7.54
N PHE A 124 -30.89 -5.87 -8.00
CA PHE A 124 -32.01 -5.50 -7.13
C PHE A 124 -32.83 -6.70 -6.64
N GLU A 125 -32.71 -7.86 -7.30
CA GLU A 125 -33.46 -9.08 -6.97
C GLU A 125 -32.59 -10.10 -6.21
N GLY A 126 -31.29 -9.82 -6.02
CA GLY A 126 -30.36 -10.67 -5.31
C GLY A 126 -29.04 -10.88 -6.07
N TRP A 127 -28.30 -11.92 -5.68
CA TRP A 127 -27.09 -12.33 -6.37
C TRP A 127 -27.43 -13.10 -7.65
N LEU A 128 -26.84 -12.68 -8.77
CA LEU A 128 -26.80 -13.44 -10.00
C LEU A 128 -25.41 -14.06 -10.15
N TYR A 129 -25.35 -15.35 -10.46
CA TYR A 129 -24.11 -16.09 -10.67
C TYR A 129 -23.90 -16.27 -12.16
N LEU A 130 -22.84 -15.67 -12.70
CA LEU A 130 -22.51 -15.74 -14.12
C LEU A 130 -21.28 -16.63 -14.32
N ALA A 131 -21.45 -17.74 -15.03
CA ALA A 131 -20.35 -18.54 -15.55
C ALA A 131 -20.15 -18.23 -17.04
N ALA A 132 -18.92 -17.88 -17.44
CA ALA A 132 -18.61 -17.54 -18.82
C ALA A 132 -17.39 -18.32 -19.35
N VAL A 133 -17.45 -18.71 -20.62
CA VAL A 133 -16.38 -19.38 -21.36
C VAL A 133 -15.86 -18.45 -22.46
N LEU A 134 -14.61 -18.05 -22.34
CA LEU A 134 -13.90 -17.17 -23.27
C LEU A 134 -12.97 -17.97 -24.18
N ASP A 135 -13.09 -17.79 -25.49
CA ASP A 135 -12.06 -18.25 -26.42
C ASP A 135 -10.87 -17.29 -26.44
N LEU A 136 -9.67 -17.78 -26.09
CA LEU A 136 -8.50 -16.93 -25.91
C LEU A 136 -7.96 -16.35 -27.23
N PHE A 137 -8.25 -16.99 -28.37
CA PHE A 137 -7.86 -16.49 -29.67
C PHE A 137 -8.75 -15.32 -30.11
N SER A 138 -10.06 -15.54 -30.22
CA SER A 138 -11.00 -14.53 -30.70
C SER A 138 -11.31 -13.45 -29.66
N ARG A 139 -11.05 -13.73 -28.37
CA ARG A 139 -11.52 -12.93 -27.23
C ARG A 139 -13.05 -12.84 -27.12
N GLY A 140 -13.77 -13.73 -27.81
CA GLY A 140 -15.22 -13.83 -27.73
C GLY A 140 -15.68 -14.78 -26.63
N ILE A 141 -16.84 -14.48 -26.03
CA ILE A 141 -17.55 -15.43 -25.17
C ILE A 141 -18.23 -16.47 -26.07
N VAL A 142 -17.86 -17.73 -25.93
CA VAL A 142 -18.38 -18.85 -26.72
C VAL A 142 -19.46 -19.64 -25.97
N GLY A 143 -19.64 -19.37 -24.67
CA GLY A 143 -20.72 -19.93 -23.87
C GLY A 143 -20.88 -19.18 -22.56
N MET A 144 -22.12 -19.12 -22.05
CA MET A 144 -22.42 -18.55 -20.73
C MET A 144 -23.64 -19.23 -20.11
N ALA A 145 -23.68 -19.26 -18.78
CA ALA A 145 -24.83 -19.69 -17.99
C ALA A 145 -25.03 -18.73 -16.81
N MET A 146 -26.27 -18.56 -16.39
CA MET A 146 -26.67 -17.66 -15.32
C MET A 146 -27.69 -18.36 -14.42
N ASP A 147 -27.52 -18.24 -13.10
CA ASP A 147 -28.47 -18.67 -12.07
C ASP A 147 -28.65 -17.64 -10.95
#